data_AF-A0A4Q9V6P4-F1
#
_entry.id   AF-A0A4Q9V6P4-F1
#
_cell.length_a   1.000
_cell.length_b   1.000
_cell.length_c   1.000
_cell.angle_alpha   90.00
_cell.angle_beta   90.00
_cell.angle_gamma   90.00
#
_symmetry.space_group_name_H-M   'P 1'
#
loop_
_entity.id
_entity.type
_entity.pdbx_description
1 polymer ?
#
loop_
_entity_poly.entity_id
_entity_poly.type
_entity_poly.pdbx_seq_one_letter_code
_entity_poly.pdbx_strand_id
1 'polypeptide(L)'
;MRELVKLNQLVIERLSLNILYNTHGECFLWNGIWVTELGKEYFDYKIREIEVYIKDHIDYSKGVEVGFLNRIREKLASTFQELEDIQENFILESSYTIDSEYRGFPEQGVMYFPGELPYEYDSMQSVVLDILKEYHDIELEDTINTAEEMAEVLSQGKFEGGEKLKKEEIKMFFAKAHLIYVLRLHQYAISQLLNYIKNYFETVDGLAKDYFIENKYVDIPTSNPFEIEFNLSKEEIAILYYNLMEGEIVKTPGNTGFKREANLKSYLESSNIFFRKKGKRTRLVGIKNEFNKVKNDREVHNMDSKEVNLLKRLITLFNERIQEIEA
;
A
#
# COMPACT_ATOMS: atom_id res chain seq x y z
N MET A 1 -10.67 -7.32 13.67
CA MET A 1 -10.47 -6.41 14.82
C MET A 1 -9.02 -6.39 15.32
N ARG A 2 -8.40 -7.54 15.65
CA ARG A 2 -6.97 -7.59 16.06
C ARG A 2 -6.02 -6.96 15.04
N GLU A 3 -6.21 -7.25 13.75
CA GLU A 3 -5.36 -6.68 12.68
C GLU A 3 -5.58 -5.17 12.49
N LEU A 4 -6.80 -4.66 12.70
CA LEU A 4 -7.08 -3.21 12.66
C LEU A 4 -6.39 -2.47 13.82
N VAL A 5 -6.38 -3.06 15.02
CA VAL A 5 -5.67 -2.49 16.17
C VAL A 5 -4.17 -2.42 15.91
N LYS A 6 -3.59 -3.48 15.34
CA LYS A 6 -2.18 -3.50 14.94
C LYS A 6 -1.87 -2.47 13.85
N LEU A 7 -2.72 -2.32 12.84
CA LEU A 7 -2.56 -1.28 11.83
C LEU A 7 -2.58 0.12 12.47
N ASN A 8 -3.49 0.38 13.41
CA ASN A 8 -3.51 1.65 14.14
C ASN A 8 -2.19 1.91 14.88
N GLN A 9 -1.69 0.90 15.59
CA GLN A 9 -0.44 0.99 16.33
C GLN A 9 0.73 1.24 15.39
N LEU A 10 0.80 0.50 14.28
CA LEU A 10 1.83 0.67 13.26
C LEU A 10 1.82 2.09 12.70
N VAL A 11 0.64 2.62 12.32
CA VAL A 11 0.49 4.00 11.85
C VAL A 11 0.95 5.01 12.90
N ILE A 12 0.54 4.84 14.16
CA ILE A 12 0.93 5.73 15.26
C ILE A 12 2.45 5.68 15.50
N GLU A 13 3.03 4.49 15.58
CA GLU A 13 4.47 4.32 15.85
C GLU A 13 5.32 4.84 14.70
N ARG A 14 4.91 4.60 13.46
CA ARG A 14 5.68 4.98 12.28
C ARG A 14 5.54 6.46 11.92
N LEU A 15 4.39 7.07 12.17
CA LEU A 15 4.11 8.47 11.81
C LEU A 15 4.00 9.39 13.02
N SER A 16 4.46 8.94 14.19
CA SER A 16 4.54 9.79 15.38
C SER A 16 5.42 11.01 15.13
N LEU A 17 5.01 12.13 15.71
CA LEU A 17 5.71 13.40 15.66
C LEU A 17 6.16 13.77 17.08
N ASN A 18 7.43 13.49 17.40
CA ASN A 18 8.06 13.98 18.62
C ASN A 18 9.33 14.74 18.24
N ILE A 19 9.27 16.06 18.35
CA ILE A 19 10.36 16.97 18.04
C ILE A 19 10.89 17.54 19.35
N LEU A 20 12.19 17.37 19.58
CA LEU A 20 12.87 17.89 20.76
C LEU A 20 14.12 18.65 20.32
N TYR A 21 14.37 19.82 20.90
CA TYR A 21 15.65 20.50 20.71
C TYR A 21 16.62 20.07 21.80
N ASN A 22 17.78 19.56 21.41
CA ASN A 22 18.84 19.23 22.36
C ASN A 22 19.87 20.36 22.40
N THR A 23 20.00 21.01 23.55
CA THR A 23 20.93 22.15 23.72
C THR A 23 22.39 21.76 23.67
N HIS A 24 22.74 20.50 23.99
CA HIS A 24 24.12 20.02 23.93
C HIS A 24 24.51 19.71 22.48
N GLY A 25 23.63 19.04 21.73
CA GLY A 25 23.83 18.76 20.30
C GLY A 25 23.60 19.96 19.39
N GLU A 26 23.03 21.06 19.90
CA GLU A 26 22.60 22.25 19.16
C GLU A 26 21.72 21.90 17.93
N CYS A 27 20.90 20.86 18.06
CA CYS A 27 20.18 20.23 16.95
C CYS A 27 18.85 19.65 17.44
N PHE A 28 17.96 19.35 16.49
CA PHE A 28 16.68 18.70 16.75
C PHE A 28 16.80 17.17 16.70
N LEU A 29 16.02 16.53 17.58
CA LEU A 29 15.73 15.11 17.55
C LEU A 29 14.32 14.92 17.02
N TRP A 30 14.18 13.99 16.08
CA TRP A 30 12.93 13.48 15.56
C TRP A 30 12.73 12.05 16.04
N ASN A 31 11.77 11.85 16.94
CA ASN A 31 11.52 10.56 17.58
C ASN A 31 12.80 9.95 18.20
N GLY A 32 13.71 10.80 18.69
CA GLY A 32 14.97 10.39 19.31
C GLY A 32 16.14 10.16 18.35
N ILE A 33 16.01 10.49 17.06
CA ILE A 33 17.08 10.43 16.05
C ILE A 33 17.42 11.85 15.59
N TRP A 34 18.69 12.17 15.34
CA TRP A 34 19.09 13.50 14.90
C TRP A 34 18.53 13.84 13.52
N VAL A 35 17.99 15.05 13.35
CA VAL A 35 17.42 15.47 12.06
C VAL A 35 18.46 15.50 10.93
N THR A 36 19.73 15.74 11.26
CA THR A 36 20.85 15.72 10.31
C THR A 36 21.19 14.31 9.80
N GLU A 37 20.67 13.27 10.45
CA GLU A 37 20.91 11.87 10.11
C GLU A 37 19.70 11.24 9.41
N LEU A 38 18.61 12.00 9.22
CA LEU A 38 17.38 11.51 8.62
C LEU A 38 17.30 11.83 7.13
N GLY A 39 17.47 10.79 6.32
CA GLY A 39 17.22 10.82 4.88
C GLY A 39 15.80 10.39 4.49
N LYS A 40 15.50 10.49 3.20
CA LYS A 40 14.22 10.04 2.61
C LYS A 40 13.96 8.55 2.88
N GLU A 41 15.00 7.73 2.91
CA GLU A 41 14.95 6.28 3.12
C GLU A 41 14.32 5.90 4.46
N TYR A 42 14.55 6.72 5.49
CA TYR A 42 13.95 6.52 6.81
C TYR A 42 12.43 6.57 6.75
N PHE A 43 11.89 7.51 5.99
CA PHE A 43 10.44 7.68 5.81
C PHE A 43 9.87 6.67 4.83
N ASP A 44 10.53 6.44 3.70
CA ASP A 44 10.13 5.45 2.69
C ASP A 44 9.97 4.05 3.31
N TYR A 45 10.92 3.63 4.15
CA TYR A 45 10.85 2.34 4.84
C TYR A 45 9.60 2.22 5.71
N LYS A 46 9.28 3.27 6.48
CA LYS A 46 8.13 3.29 7.39
C LYS A 46 6.79 3.27 6.65
N ILE A 47 6.66 4.02 5.56
CA ILE A 47 5.46 3.98 4.70
C ILE A 47 5.28 2.60 4.10
N ARG A 48 6.35 2.01 3.57
CA ARG A 48 6.30 0.69 2.95
C ARG A 48 5.82 -0.39 3.92
N GLU A 49 6.23 -0.35 5.18
CA GLU A 49 5.72 -1.29 6.20
C GLU A 49 4.20 -1.16 6.39
N ILE A 50 3.67 0.07 6.41
CA ILE A 50 2.22 0.31 6.52
C ILE A 50 1.51 -0.19 5.26
N GLU A 51 2.01 0.12 4.08
CA GLU A 51 1.42 -0.32 2.81
C GLU A 51 1.36 -1.84 2.68
N VAL A 52 2.46 -2.52 3.00
CA VAL A 52 2.53 -4.00 3.01
C VAL A 52 1.52 -4.56 4.03
N TYR A 53 1.43 -3.96 5.22
CA TYR A 53 0.48 -4.42 6.21
C TYR A 53 -0.97 -4.26 5.75
N ILE A 54 -1.32 -3.10 5.17
CA ILE A 54 -2.63 -2.83 4.59
C ILE A 54 -2.95 -3.87 3.51
N LYS A 55 -2.02 -4.10 2.58
CA LYS A 55 -2.17 -5.06 1.48
C LYS A 55 -2.46 -6.49 1.97
N ASP A 56 -1.73 -6.93 2.99
CA ASP A 56 -1.74 -8.33 3.41
C ASP A 56 -2.87 -8.66 4.41
N HIS A 57 -3.37 -7.66 5.15
CA HIS A 57 -4.27 -7.90 6.30
C HIS A 57 -5.62 -7.19 6.24
N ILE A 58 -5.82 -6.25 5.31
CA ILE A 58 -7.07 -5.51 5.17
C ILE A 58 -7.90 -6.06 4.02
N ASP A 59 -9.15 -6.40 4.32
CA ASP A 59 -10.13 -6.97 3.42
C ASP A 59 -11.25 -5.95 3.14
N TYR A 60 -11.29 -5.49 1.90
CA TYR A 60 -12.11 -4.38 1.45
C TYR A 60 -13.56 -4.77 1.17
N SER A 61 -13.85 -6.07 1.10
CA SER A 61 -15.23 -6.56 1.09
C SER A 61 -15.94 -6.32 2.44
N LYS A 62 -15.18 -5.99 3.50
CA LYS A 62 -15.72 -5.74 4.84
C LYS A 62 -15.82 -4.24 5.09
N GLY A 63 -17.06 -3.73 5.11
CA GLY A 63 -17.35 -2.32 5.39
C GLY A 63 -16.75 -1.80 6.70
N VAL A 64 -16.54 -2.65 7.71
CA VAL A 64 -15.87 -2.28 8.97
C VAL A 64 -14.39 -1.93 8.75
N GLU A 65 -13.68 -2.69 7.91
CA GLU A 65 -12.26 -2.49 7.64
C GLU A 65 -12.05 -1.28 6.71
N VAL A 66 -12.95 -1.11 5.73
CA VAL A 66 -13.03 0.10 4.88
C VAL A 66 -13.29 1.35 5.71
N GLY A 67 -14.30 1.31 6.60
CA GLY A 67 -14.59 2.42 7.50
C GLY A 67 -13.48 2.71 8.51
N PHE A 68 -12.64 1.71 8.83
CA PHE A 68 -11.45 1.90 9.63
C PHE A 68 -10.32 2.57 8.84
N LEU A 69 -10.05 2.13 7.60
CA LEU A 69 -9.07 2.77 6.72
C LEU A 69 -9.44 4.22 6.38
N ASN A 70 -10.73 4.52 6.19
CA ASN A 70 -11.18 5.89 5.97
C ASN A 70 -10.87 6.79 7.18
N ARG A 71 -11.02 6.28 8.41
CA ARG A 71 -10.63 7.02 9.62
C ARG A 71 -9.12 7.22 9.73
N ILE A 72 -8.32 6.23 9.31
CA ILE A 72 -6.87 6.41 9.18
C ILE A 72 -6.58 7.52 8.16
N ARG A 73 -7.23 7.50 7.00
CA ARG A 73 -7.06 8.53 5.96
C ARG A 73 -7.40 9.92 6.48
N GLU A 74 -8.51 10.08 7.20
CA GLU A 74 -8.89 11.35 7.82
C GLU A 74 -7.85 11.83 8.83
N LYS A 75 -7.33 10.93 9.67
CA LYS A 75 -6.27 11.25 10.64
C LYS A 75 -4.94 11.60 9.96
N LEU A 76 -4.60 10.93 8.86
CA LEU A 76 -3.42 11.24 8.06
C LEU A 76 -3.55 12.63 7.42
N ALA A 77 -4.75 12.97 6.90
CA ALA A 77 -5.02 14.28 6.35
C ALA A 77 -4.93 15.38 7.42
N SER A 78 -5.44 15.14 8.64
CA SER A 78 -5.28 16.11 9.74
C SER A 78 -3.82 16.26 10.15
N THR A 79 -3.07 15.15 10.24
CA THR A 79 -1.63 15.17 10.56
C THR A 79 -0.84 15.92 9.47
N PHE A 80 -1.22 15.75 8.20
CA PHE A 80 -0.59 16.50 7.10
C PHE A 80 -0.77 18.01 7.27
N GLN A 81 -1.99 18.45 7.60
CA GLN A 81 -2.27 19.87 7.85
C GLN A 81 -1.49 20.39 9.08
N GLU A 82 -1.45 19.62 10.16
CA GLU A 82 -0.65 19.97 11.35
C GLU A 82 0.83 20.16 11.01
N LEU A 83 1.39 19.37 10.08
CA LEU A 83 2.77 19.54 9.63
C LEU A 83 2.97 20.80 8.78
N GLU A 84 2.01 21.17 7.92
CA GLU A 84 2.03 22.45 7.19
C GLU A 84 2.02 23.63 8.17
N ASP A 85 1.11 23.61 9.13
CA ASP A 85 0.99 24.65 10.15
C ASP A 85 2.29 24.78 10.96
N ILE A 86 2.95 23.65 11.29
CA ILE A 86 4.26 23.68 11.95
C ILE A 86 5.30 24.35 11.04
N GLN A 87 5.41 23.94 9.78
CA GLN A 87 6.41 24.48 8.85
C GLN A 87 6.30 26.00 8.69
N GLU A 88 5.08 26.52 8.47
CA GLU A 88 4.85 27.95 8.27
C GLU A 88 5.30 28.79 9.47
N ASN A 89 5.22 28.23 10.69
CA ASN A 89 5.50 28.95 11.92
C ASN A 89 6.92 28.71 12.48
N PHE A 90 7.59 27.61 12.13
CA PHE A 90 8.74 27.12 12.90
C PHE A 90 10.06 27.89 12.73
N ILE A 91 10.35 28.43 11.53
CA ILE A 91 11.61 29.20 11.36
C ILE A 91 11.56 30.50 12.16
N LEU A 92 10.39 31.14 12.26
CA LEU A 92 10.21 32.43 12.91
C LEU A 92 9.90 32.29 14.41
N GLU A 93 9.30 31.19 14.85
CA GLU A 93 9.00 30.98 16.27
C GLU A 93 10.23 30.59 17.10
N SER A 94 10.22 31.02 18.36
CA SER A 94 11.28 30.74 19.34
C SER A 94 10.92 29.59 20.29
N SER A 95 9.77 28.95 20.10
CA SER A 95 9.25 27.95 21.04
C SER A 95 9.55 26.53 20.58
N TYR A 96 10.27 25.78 21.42
CA TYR A 96 10.51 24.35 21.24
C TYR A 96 10.69 23.69 22.60
N THR A 97 10.35 22.40 22.67
CA THR A 97 10.60 21.61 23.87
C THR A 97 12.09 21.33 23.97
N ILE A 98 12.69 21.73 25.08
CA ILE A 98 14.11 21.52 25.36
C ILE A 98 14.30 20.15 25.99
N ASP A 99 15.09 19.30 25.35
CA ASP A 99 15.64 18.10 25.98
C ASP A 99 16.97 18.43 26.64
N SER A 100 16.96 18.42 27.98
CA SER A 100 18.14 18.65 28.81
C SER A 100 18.98 17.39 29.05
N GLU A 101 18.46 16.21 28.69
CA GLU A 101 19.19 14.96 28.85
C GLU A 101 20.27 14.83 27.77
N TYR A 102 21.48 14.44 28.18
CA TYR A 102 22.60 14.27 27.27
C TYR A 102 22.47 12.96 26.49
N ARG A 103 22.21 13.04 25.19
CA ARG A 103 22.10 11.89 24.26
C ARG A 103 23.30 11.74 23.32
N GLY A 104 24.44 12.36 23.66
CA GLY A 104 25.58 12.47 22.76
C GLY A 104 25.43 13.64 21.79
N PHE A 105 26.36 13.74 20.84
CA PHE A 105 26.30 14.71 19.74
C PHE A 105 25.86 13.98 18.47
N PRO A 106 25.20 14.67 17.51
CA PRO A 106 25.01 14.09 16.19
C PRO A 106 26.37 13.73 15.59
N GLU A 107 26.43 12.66 14.80
CA GLU A 107 27.66 12.30 14.08
C GLU A 107 28.09 13.43 13.13
N GLN A 108 27.11 14.19 12.67
CA GLN A 108 27.23 15.31 11.75
C GLN A 108 26.61 16.57 12.37
N GLY A 109 27.43 17.59 12.58
CA GLY A 109 26.94 18.89 13.05
C GLY A 109 25.99 19.55 12.04
N VAL A 110 25.16 20.49 12.50
CA VAL A 110 24.10 21.11 11.66
C VAL A 110 24.59 21.87 10.42
N MET A 111 25.86 22.29 10.40
CA MET A 111 26.51 22.94 9.24
C MET A 111 27.38 21.96 8.44
N TYR A 112 27.48 20.70 8.86
CA TYR A 112 28.18 19.66 8.12
C TYR A 112 27.21 18.98 7.17
N PHE A 113 27.55 18.96 5.89
CA PHE A 113 26.83 18.21 4.88
C PHE A 113 27.74 17.09 4.38
N PRO A 114 27.32 15.82 4.50
CA PRO A 114 28.04 14.75 3.83
C PRO A 114 27.91 14.99 2.32
N GLY A 115 29.03 14.96 1.60
CA GLY A 115 29.04 15.13 0.14
C GLY A 115 28.09 14.16 -0.56
N GLU A 116 27.63 14.57 -1.76
CA GLU A 116 26.68 13.90 -2.67
C GLU A 116 26.11 12.56 -2.16
N LEU A 117 24.87 12.60 -1.64
CA LEU A 117 24.07 11.39 -1.48
C LEU A 117 23.90 10.71 -2.85
N PRO A 118 23.91 9.37 -2.93
CA PRO A 118 24.10 8.64 -4.20
C PRO A 118 22.85 8.56 -5.08
N TYR A 119 22.02 9.61 -5.20
CA TYR A 119 20.84 9.63 -6.07
C TYR A 119 20.48 11.02 -6.63
N GLU A 120 19.87 11.04 -7.82
CA GLU A 120 19.53 12.18 -8.69
C GLU A 120 18.42 13.13 -8.18
N TYR A 121 18.22 13.26 -6.86
CA TYR A 121 17.42 14.33 -6.26
C TYR A 121 18.35 15.25 -5.46
N ASP A 122 18.12 16.56 -5.55
CA ASP A 122 18.92 17.62 -4.91
C ASP A 122 19.47 17.21 -3.54
N SER A 123 20.78 17.30 -3.37
CA SER A 123 21.46 16.94 -2.11
C SER A 123 20.76 17.60 -0.92
N MET A 124 20.72 16.93 0.25
CA MET A 124 20.17 17.51 1.50
C MET A 124 20.69 18.93 1.74
N GLN A 125 21.96 19.18 1.40
CA GLN A 125 22.58 20.49 1.40
C GLN A 125 21.83 21.51 0.55
N SER A 126 21.58 21.21 -0.73
CA SER A 126 20.85 22.11 -1.63
C SER A 126 19.49 22.49 -1.04
N VAL A 127 18.72 21.51 -0.58
CA VAL A 127 17.38 21.76 -0.04
C VAL A 127 17.42 22.57 1.24
N VAL A 128 18.38 22.30 2.14
CA VAL A 128 18.57 23.07 3.38
C VAL A 128 18.98 24.51 3.07
N LEU A 129 19.86 24.72 2.08
CA LEU A 129 20.24 26.06 1.64
C LEU A 129 19.06 26.80 1.00
N ASP A 130 18.24 26.14 0.19
CA ASP A 130 17.05 26.72 -0.42
C ASP A 130 16.01 27.12 0.63
N ILE A 131 15.81 26.29 1.66
CA ILE A 131 14.96 26.65 2.82
C ILE A 131 15.51 27.90 3.51
N LEU A 132 16.81 28.00 3.73
CA LEU A 132 17.40 29.20 4.33
C LEU A 132 17.22 30.42 3.44
N LYS A 133 17.36 30.28 2.11
CA LYS A 133 17.13 31.38 1.17
C LYS A 133 15.68 31.87 1.20
N GLU A 134 14.73 30.93 1.12
CA GLU A 134 13.28 31.17 1.11
C GLU A 134 12.83 31.97 2.34
N TYR A 135 13.25 31.57 3.54
CA TYR A 135 12.77 32.18 4.78
C TYR A 135 13.50 33.46 5.20
N HIS A 136 14.68 33.72 4.63
CA HIS A 136 15.47 34.92 4.91
C HIS A 136 15.43 35.94 3.77
N ASP A 137 14.56 35.75 2.78
CA ASP A 137 14.39 36.61 1.60
C ASP A 137 15.72 36.85 0.86
N ILE A 138 16.52 35.78 0.73
CA ILE A 138 17.76 35.78 -0.04
C ILE A 138 17.40 35.34 -1.46
N GLU A 139 17.79 36.12 -2.47
CA GLU A 139 17.43 35.84 -3.86
C GLU A 139 17.97 34.48 -4.30
N LEU A 140 17.11 33.63 -4.90
CA LEU A 140 17.50 32.29 -5.35
C LEU A 140 18.59 32.30 -6.44
N GLU A 141 18.77 33.43 -7.14
CA GLU A 141 19.84 33.63 -8.13
C GLU A 141 21.23 33.77 -7.48
N ASP A 142 21.32 33.95 -6.16
CA ASP A 142 22.59 33.99 -5.45
C ASP A 142 23.28 32.63 -5.54
N THR A 143 24.53 32.64 -6.01
CA THR A 143 25.41 31.46 -6.18
C THR A 143 25.89 30.85 -4.85
N ILE A 144 25.09 30.94 -3.79
CA ILE A 144 25.38 30.34 -2.49
C ILE A 144 25.12 28.84 -2.62
N ASN A 145 26.20 28.06 -2.55
CA ASN A 145 26.16 26.60 -2.72
C ASN A 145 26.76 25.87 -1.52
N THR A 146 27.34 26.58 -0.55
CA THR A 146 27.99 25.99 0.62
C THR A 146 27.41 26.48 1.95
N ALA A 147 27.61 25.69 3.00
CA ALA A 147 27.24 26.04 4.36
C ALA A 147 27.98 27.30 4.83
N GLU A 148 29.26 27.40 4.46
CA GLU A 148 30.15 28.50 4.84
C GLU A 148 29.72 29.83 4.20
N GLU A 149 29.43 29.82 2.89
CA GLU A 149 28.91 31.00 2.19
C GLU A 149 27.58 31.45 2.77
N MET A 150 26.67 30.50 3.04
CA MET A 150 25.38 30.81 3.66
C MET A 150 25.55 31.37 5.07
N ALA A 151 26.44 30.79 5.89
CA ALA A 151 26.74 31.30 7.22
C ALA A 151 27.35 32.72 7.17
N GLU A 152 28.18 33.01 6.18
CA GLU A 152 28.72 34.34 5.95
C GLU A 152 27.61 35.34 5.60
N VAL A 153 26.72 34.99 4.66
CA VAL A 153 25.57 35.82 4.28
C VAL A 153 24.65 36.08 5.47
N LEU A 154 24.30 35.05 6.24
CA LEU A 154 23.50 35.20 7.46
C LEU A 154 24.22 36.10 8.50
N SER A 155 25.53 35.96 8.67
CA SER A 155 26.32 36.80 9.60
C SER A 155 26.42 38.27 9.19
N GLN A 156 26.31 38.55 7.88
CA GLN A 156 26.37 39.88 7.28
C GLN A 156 24.98 40.48 7.04
N GLY A 157 23.93 39.66 7.13
CA GLY A 157 22.56 39.97 6.71
C GLY A 157 21.98 41.18 7.41
N LYS A 158 21.42 42.09 6.60
CA LYS A 158 20.64 43.26 7.00
C LYS A 158 19.24 42.85 7.50
N PHE A 159 19.16 41.90 8.43
CA PHE A 159 17.88 41.56 9.06
C PHE A 159 17.35 42.78 9.82
N GLU A 160 16.02 42.93 9.90
CA GLU A 160 15.36 44.04 10.59
C GLU A 160 15.95 44.20 12.00
N GLY A 161 16.80 45.23 12.20
CA GLY A 161 17.50 45.47 13.46
C GLY A 161 19.00 45.77 13.34
N GLY A 162 19.66 45.38 12.25
CA GLY A 162 21.05 45.77 11.96
C GLY A 162 22.13 45.20 12.89
N GLU A 163 21.77 44.28 13.79
CA GLU A 163 22.73 43.57 14.63
C GLU A 163 23.28 42.33 13.92
N LYS A 164 24.59 42.11 14.04
CA LYS A 164 25.24 40.90 13.52
C LYS A 164 24.82 39.70 14.34
N LEU A 165 24.34 38.66 13.66
CA LEU A 165 23.99 37.38 14.28
C LEU A 165 25.24 36.72 14.89
N LYS A 166 25.07 36.15 16.08
CA LYS A 166 26.06 35.31 16.76
C LYS A 166 26.11 33.93 16.10
N LYS A 167 27.21 33.22 16.31
CA LYS A 167 27.43 31.88 15.75
C LYS A 167 26.35 30.88 16.17
N GLU A 168 25.88 30.99 17.41
CA GLU A 168 24.83 30.13 17.98
C GLU A 168 23.48 30.37 17.31
N GLU A 169 23.19 31.63 16.92
CA GLU A 169 21.97 31.99 16.20
C GLU A 169 22.00 31.45 14.77
N ILE A 170 23.16 31.53 14.10
CA ILE A 170 23.37 30.92 12.77
C ILE A 170 23.16 29.40 12.83
N LYS A 171 23.76 28.71 13.80
CA LYS A 171 23.56 27.27 13.99
C LYS A 171 22.09 26.90 14.21
N MET A 172 21.34 27.73 14.95
CA MET A 172 19.91 27.54 15.14
C MET A 172 19.14 27.61 13.82
N PHE A 173 19.49 28.54 12.92
CA PHE A 173 18.87 28.60 11.59
C PHE A 173 19.13 27.33 10.78
N PHE A 174 20.37 26.82 10.76
CA PHE A 174 20.66 25.54 10.13
C PHE A 174 19.90 24.37 10.77
N ALA A 175 19.83 24.30 12.09
CA ALA A 175 19.08 23.26 12.80
C ALA A 175 17.59 23.28 12.42
N LYS A 176 16.99 24.49 12.34
CA LYS A 176 15.60 24.68 11.92
C LYS A 176 15.38 24.30 10.46
N ALA A 177 16.30 24.66 9.57
CA ALA A 177 16.22 24.29 8.15
C ALA A 177 16.29 22.77 7.95
N HIS A 178 17.17 22.07 8.68
CA HIS A 178 17.19 20.60 8.72
C HIS A 178 15.88 20.01 9.23
N LEU A 179 15.30 20.58 10.29
CA LEU A 179 14.00 20.11 10.76
C LEU A 179 12.90 20.31 9.71
N ILE A 180 12.87 21.45 9.01
CA ILE A 180 11.89 21.69 7.93
C ILE A 180 12.09 20.71 6.78
N TYR A 181 13.33 20.42 6.41
CA TYR A 181 13.62 19.36 5.45
C TYR A 181 13.00 18.02 5.89
N VAL A 182 13.22 17.62 7.15
CA VAL A 182 12.63 16.39 7.72
C VAL A 182 11.09 16.44 7.77
N LEU A 183 10.51 17.60 8.10
CA LEU A 183 9.05 17.81 8.04
C LEU A 183 8.52 17.64 6.61
N ARG A 184 9.21 18.18 5.59
CA ARG A 184 8.86 18.05 4.18
C ARG A 184 8.93 16.59 3.73
N LEU A 185 9.95 15.84 4.17
CA LEU A 185 10.03 14.40 3.94
C LEU A 185 8.87 13.65 4.59
N HIS A 186 8.48 14.02 5.81
CA HIS A 186 7.37 13.39 6.51
C HIS A 186 6.02 13.67 5.83
N GLN A 187 5.77 14.92 5.43
CA GLN A 187 4.59 15.28 4.62
C GLN A 187 4.54 14.51 3.32
N TYR A 188 5.68 14.42 2.61
CA TYR A 188 5.77 13.63 1.39
C TYR A 188 5.39 12.17 1.66
N ALA A 189 5.93 11.57 2.70
CA ALA A 189 5.62 10.20 3.12
C ALA A 189 4.12 10.00 3.45
N ILE A 190 3.51 10.93 4.19
CA ILE A 190 2.07 10.91 4.48
C ILE A 190 1.26 11.05 3.18
N SER A 191 1.67 11.93 2.26
CA SER A 191 0.99 12.11 0.98
C SER A 191 1.04 10.85 0.11
N GLN A 192 2.17 10.13 0.11
CA GLN A 192 2.29 8.83 -0.55
C GLN A 192 1.32 7.81 0.06
N LEU A 193 1.23 7.72 1.39
CA LEU A 193 0.30 6.81 2.04
C LEU A 193 -1.18 7.19 1.81
N LEU A 194 -1.51 8.49 1.82
CA LEU A 194 -2.83 8.99 1.47
C LEU A 194 -3.19 8.63 0.02
N ASN A 195 -2.26 8.82 -0.91
CA ASN A 195 -2.42 8.42 -2.30
C ASN A 195 -2.52 6.90 -2.44
N TYR A 196 -1.75 6.13 -1.68
CA TYR A 196 -1.86 4.67 -1.66
C TYR A 196 -3.25 4.25 -1.21
N ILE A 197 -3.74 4.75 -0.07
CA ILE A 197 -5.08 4.44 0.44
C ILE A 197 -6.16 4.90 -0.53
N LYS A 198 -6.01 6.09 -1.13
CA LYS A 198 -6.93 6.63 -2.14
C LYS A 198 -6.96 5.77 -3.39
N ASN A 199 -5.81 5.46 -4.00
CA ASN A 199 -5.69 4.60 -5.16
C ASN A 199 -6.20 3.20 -4.84
N TYR A 200 -5.99 2.73 -3.61
CA TYR A 200 -6.57 1.48 -3.13
C TYR A 200 -8.10 1.56 -3.16
N PHE A 201 -8.70 2.63 -2.64
CA PHE A 201 -10.15 2.85 -2.74
C PHE A 201 -10.64 3.05 -4.17
N GLU A 202 -9.94 3.81 -5.02
CA GLU A 202 -10.30 4.04 -6.42
C GLU A 202 -10.14 2.78 -7.27
N THR A 203 -9.21 1.89 -6.93
CA THR A 203 -9.11 0.55 -7.55
C THR A 203 -10.31 -0.29 -7.14
N VAL A 204 -10.76 -0.22 -5.88
CA VAL A 204 -11.94 -0.93 -5.39
C VAL A 204 -13.24 -0.34 -5.94
N ASP A 205 -13.37 0.98 -5.99
CA ASP A 205 -14.51 1.72 -6.55
C ASP A 205 -14.53 1.68 -8.07
N GLY A 206 -13.38 1.58 -8.72
CA GLY A 206 -13.22 1.36 -10.16
C GLY A 206 -13.56 -0.08 -10.53
N LEU A 207 -13.10 -1.06 -9.75
CA LEU A 207 -13.61 -2.42 -9.82
C LEU A 207 -15.13 -2.46 -9.54
N ALA A 208 -15.65 -1.64 -8.62
CA ALA A 208 -17.09 -1.53 -8.41
C ALA A 208 -17.78 -0.83 -9.58
N LYS A 209 -17.29 0.27 -10.13
CA LYS A 209 -17.95 1.00 -11.24
C LYS A 209 -17.86 0.25 -12.58
N ASP A 210 -16.74 -0.42 -12.86
CA ASP A 210 -16.59 -1.28 -14.03
C ASP A 210 -17.35 -2.61 -13.86
N TYR A 211 -17.65 -3.04 -12.63
CA TYR A 211 -18.63 -4.10 -12.36
C TYR A 211 -20.09 -3.63 -12.44
N PHE A 212 -20.38 -2.34 -12.25
CA PHE A 212 -21.75 -1.84 -12.10
C PHE A 212 -22.36 -1.21 -13.36
N ILE A 213 -21.58 -0.90 -14.40
CA ILE A 213 -22.14 -0.28 -15.62
C ILE A 213 -22.59 -1.32 -16.67
N GLU A 214 -22.05 -2.54 -16.68
CA GLU A 214 -22.60 -3.62 -17.52
C GLU A 214 -22.56 -4.96 -16.79
N ASN A 215 -23.56 -5.20 -15.96
CA ASN A 215 -24.31 -6.46 -15.75
C ASN A 215 -24.71 -6.61 -14.29
N LYS A 216 -26.03 -6.66 -14.06
CA LYS A 216 -26.64 -7.18 -12.83
C LYS A 216 -25.93 -8.47 -12.42
N TYR A 217 -25.33 -8.57 -11.24
CA TYR A 217 -25.41 -9.70 -10.28
C TYR A 217 -24.55 -9.44 -9.02
N VAL A 218 -25.25 -9.34 -7.89
CA VAL A 218 -24.94 -9.66 -6.47
C VAL A 218 -23.51 -10.10 -6.05
N ASP A 219 -23.01 -9.44 -4.99
CA ASP A 219 -21.98 -9.75 -3.96
C ASP A 219 -21.10 -11.02 -4.08
N ILE A 220 -19.77 -10.90 -3.93
CA ILE A 220 -18.87 -12.03 -3.60
C ILE A 220 -17.78 -11.67 -2.55
N PRO A 221 -17.90 -12.15 -1.29
CA PRO A 221 -16.85 -12.22 -0.26
C PRO A 221 -15.62 -13.09 -0.58
N THR A 222 -14.49 -12.76 0.06
CA THR A 222 -13.11 -13.28 -0.05
C THR A 222 -12.83 -14.67 0.55
N SER A 223 -13.82 -15.34 1.11
CA SER A 223 -13.93 -16.80 0.95
C SER A 223 -15.10 -16.96 0.04
N ASN A 224 -15.00 -17.59 -1.13
CA ASN A 224 -16.18 -17.75 -2.00
C ASN A 224 -17.34 -18.30 -1.14
N PRO A 225 -18.34 -17.48 -0.73
CA PRO A 225 -19.33 -17.92 0.26
C PRO A 225 -20.39 -18.76 -0.43
N PHE A 226 -20.35 -18.79 -1.77
CA PHE A 226 -21.16 -19.66 -2.59
C PHE A 226 -20.54 -21.05 -2.55
N GLU A 227 -21.06 -21.84 -1.62
CA GLU A 227 -20.93 -23.28 -1.69
C GLU A 227 -21.68 -23.76 -2.93
N ILE A 228 -20.95 -24.13 -3.98
CA ILE A 228 -21.56 -24.74 -5.15
C ILE A 228 -21.61 -26.23 -4.90
N GLU A 229 -22.81 -26.75 -4.64
CA GLU A 229 -23.06 -28.17 -4.57
C GLU A 229 -23.54 -28.69 -5.94
N PHE A 230 -22.73 -29.52 -6.58
CA PHE A 230 -23.16 -30.24 -7.76
C PHE A 230 -23.92 -31.51 -7.37
N ASN A 231 -25.11 -31.68 -7.96
CA ASN A 231 -25.80 -32.97 -7.98
C ASN A 231 -25.23 -33.88 -9.09
N LEU A 232 -23.90 -33.94 -9.16
CA LEU A 232 -23.10 -34.74 -10.07
C LEU A 232 -22.08 -35.51 -9.25
N SER A 233 -21.65 -36.66 -9.75
CA SER A 233 -20.49 -37.36 -9.22
C SER A 233 -19.20 -36.57 -9.51
N LYS A 234 -18.16 -36.87 -8.75
CA LYS A 234 -16.83 -36.26 -8.94
C LYS A 234 -16.29 -36.45 -10.36
N GLU A 235 -16.56 -37.61 -10.97
CA GLU A 235 -16.17 -37.94 -12.34
C GLU A 235 -16.97 -37.10 -13.35
N GLU A 236 -18.29 -36.99 -13.18
CA GLU A 236 -19.14 -36.15 -14.03
C GLU A 236 -18.75 -34.66 -13.96
N ILE A 237 -18.33 -34.17 -12.78
CA ILE A 237 -17.78 -32.80 -12.64
C ILE A 237 -16.51 -32.64 -13.46
N ALA A 238 -15.61 -33.62 -13.43
CA ALA A 238 -14.39 -33.59 -14.23
C ALA A 238 -14.71 -33.58 -15.74
N ILE A 239 -15.63 -34.43 -16.20
CA ILE A 239 -16.09 -34.48 -17.60
C ILE A 239 -16.70 -33.13 -18.01
N LEU A 240 -17.57 -32.56 -17.18
CA LEU A 240 -18.24 -31.29 -17.44
C LEU A 240 -17.22 -30.16 -17.64
N TYR A 241 -16.32 -29.94 -16.68
CA TYR A 241 -15.36 -28.85 -16.75
C TYR A 241 -14.30 -29.06 -17.83
N TYR A 242 -13.94 -30.30 -18.11
CA TYR A 242 -13.08 -30.63 -19.26
C TYR A 242 -13.75 -30.21 -20.58
N ASN A 243 -15.04 -30.51 -20.76
CA ASN A 243 -15.81 -30.12 -21.94
C ASN A 243 -16.01 -28.63 -22.10
N LEU A 244 -16.28 -27.92 -21.00
CA LEU A 244 -16.39 -26.47 -21.03
C LEU A 244 -15.06 -25.82 -21.44
N MET A 245 -13.93 -26.40 -21.05
CA MET A 245 -12.60 -25.93 -21.44
C MET A 245 -12.30 -26.23 -22.91
N GLU A 246 -12.50 -27.47 -23.37
CA GLU A 246 -12.25 -27.89 -24.76
C GLU A 246 -13.18 -27.17 -25.75
N GLY A 247 -14.43 -26.95 -25.38
CA GLY A 247 -15.39 -26.17 -26.17
C GLY A 247 -15.15 -24.65 -26.13
N GLU A 248 -14.07 -24.20 -25.50
CA GLU A 248 -13.69 -22.80 -25.29
C GLU A 248 -14.77 -21.93 -24.61
N ILE A 249 -15.73 -22.56 -23.92
CA ILE A 249 -16.78 -21.90 -23.14
C ILE A 249 -16.16 -21.28 -21.87
N VAL A 250 -15.20 -21.98 -21.27
CA VAL A 250 -14.42 -21.50 -20.12
C VAL A 250 -12.96 -21.32 -20.53
N LYS A 251 -12.43 -20.11 -20.36
CA LYS A 251 -11.02 -19.79 -20.58
C LYS A 251 -10.30 -19.66 -19.24
N THR A 252 -9.22 -20.40 -19.07
CA THR A 252 -8.27 -20.21 -17.96
C THR A 252 -7.02 -19.49 -18.46
N PRO A 253 -6.35 -18.68 -17.61
CA PRO A 253 -5.10 -18.03 -17.97
C PRO A 253 -4.06 -19.07 -18.42
N GLY A 254 -3.30 -18.81 -19.50
CA GLY A 254 -2.22 -19.70 -19.93
C GLY A 254 -2.01 -19.78 -21.44
N ASN A 255 -0.74 -19.78 -21.85
CA ASN A 255 -0.32 -19.70 -23.25
C ASN A 255 -0.32 -21.05 -23.99
N THR A 256 -0.63 -22.17 -23.31
CA THR A 256 -0.67 -23.51 -23.88
C THR A 256 -1.81 -24.34 -23.27
N GLY A 257 -2.35 -25.32 -24.02
CA GLY A 257 -3.45 -26.18 -23.55
C GLY A 257 -3.15 -26.89 -22.22
N PHE A 258 -1.91 -27.35 -22.04
CA PHE A 258 -1.45 -27.96 -20.78
C PHE A 258 -1.53 -27.00 -19.57
N LYS A 259 -1.13 -25.74 -19.75
CA LYS A 259 -1.19 -24.72 -18.68
C LYS A 259 -2.63 -24.36 -18.34
N ARG A 260 -3.51 -24.29 -19.36
CA ARG A 260 -4.95 -24.04 -19.16
C ARG A 260 -5.60 -25.13 -18.31
N GLU A 261 -5.32 -26.39 -18.62
CA GLU A 261 -5.84 -27.55 -17.89
C GLU A 261 -5.35 -27.58 -16.44
N ALA A 262 -4.06 -27.31 -16.21
CA ALA A 262 -3.47 -27.26 -14.87
C ALA A 262 -4.08 -26.15 -13.99
N ASN A 263 -4.37 -24.99 -14.59
CA ASN A 263 -4.99 -23.86 -13.89
C ASN A 263 -6.46 -24.15 -13.55
N LEU A 264 -7.21 -24.80 -14.45
CA LEU A 264 -8.57 -25.23 -14.17
C LEU A 264 -8.65 -26.23 -13.01
N LYS A 265 -7.76 -27.23 -13.00
CA LYS A 265 -7.67 -28.20 -11.90
C LYS A 265 -7.39 -27.51 -10.57
N SER A 266 -6.40 -26.61 -10.56
CA SER A 266 -6.01 -25.86 -9.35
C SER A 266 -7.15 -24.99 -8.84
N TYR A 267 -7.88 -24.33 -9.75
CA TYR A 267 -9.06 -23.53 -9.42
C TYR A 267 -10.17 -24.39 -8.79
N LEU A 268 -10.50 -25.53 -9.38
CA LEU A 268 -11.55 -26.42 -8.87
C LEU A 268 -11.19 -27.00 -7.49
N GLU A 269 -9.92 -27.29 -7.23
CA GLU A 269 -9.45 -27.81 -5.93
C GLU A 269 -9.40 -26.74 -4.83
N SER A 270 -9.04 -25.50 -5.18
CA SER A 270 -9.02 -24.39 -4.22
C SER A 270 -10.41 -23.82 -3.95
N SER A 271 -11.38 -24.03 -4.85
CA SER A 271 -12.75 -23.54 -4.75
C SER A 271 -13.59 -24.25 -3.68
N ASN A 272 -14.66 -23.59 -3.24
CA ASN A 272 -15.62 -24.10 -2.24
C ASN A 272 -16.71 -24.98 -2.88
N ILE A 273 -16.29 -26.00 -3.66
CA ILE A 273 -17.19 -26.86 -4.43
C ILE A 273 -17.45 -28.17 -3.68
N PHE A 274 -18.70 -28.64 -3.70
CA PHE A 274 -19.14 -29.89 -3.09
C PHE A 274 -19.87 -30.76 -4.12
N PHE A 275 -19.89 -32.06 -3.84
CA PHE A 275 -20.63 -33.04 -4.62
C PHE A 275 -21.25 -34.10 -3.72
N ARG A 276 -22.27 -34.81 -4.22
CA ARG A 276 -22.92 -35.89 -3.48
C ARG A 276 -22.21 -37.22 -3.71
N LYS A 277 -21.67 -37.80 -2.63
CA LYS A 277 -21.09 -39.15 -2.64
C LYS A 277 -21.89 -40.04 -1.70
N LYS A 278 -22.58 -41.05 -2.23
CA LYS A 278 -23.45 -41.96 -1.45
C LYS A 278 -24.45 -41.19 -0.55
N GLY A 279 -25.06 -40.15 -1.10
CA GLY A 279 -26.00 -39.28 -0.39
C GLY A 279 -25.37 -38.30 0.61
N LYS A 280 -24.05 -38.31 0.80
CA LYS A 280 -23.34 -37.38 1.68
C LYS A 280 -22.67 -36.26 0.90
N ARG A 281 -22.83 -35.04 1.40
CA ARG A 281 -22.13 -33.86 0.92
C ARG A 281 -20.63 -34.02 1.18
N THR A 282 -19.82 -33.95 0.12
CA THR A 282 -18.37 -34.15 0.17
C THR A 282 -17.67 -33.01 -0.57
N ARG A 283 -16.61 -32.43 0.02
CA ARG A 283 -15.82 -31.39 -0.64
C ARG A 283 -15.06 -31.95 -1.84
N LEU A 284 -15.00 -31.16 -2.91
CA LEU A 284 -14.26 -31.50 -4.12
C LEU A 284 -12.74 -31.39 -3.86
N VAL A 285 -12.11 -32.52 -3.54
CA VAL A 285 -10.65 -32.61 -3.32
C VAL A 285 -10.05 -33.68 -4.23
N GLY A 286 -8.88 -33.43 -4.80
CA GLY A 286 -8.14 -34.36 -5.65
C GLY A 286 -8.81 -34.58 -7.01
N ILE A 287 -9.33 -33.52 -7.63
CA ILE A 287 -10.01 -33.58 -8.93
C ILE A 287 -9.01 -33.88 -10.06
N LYS A 288 -7.72 -33.57 -9.84
CA LYS A 288 -6.62 -33.86 -10.76
C LYS A 288 -6.59 -35.33 -11.21
N ASN A 289 -6.84 -36.26 -10.29
CA ASN A 289 -6.87 -37.69 -10.60
C ASN A 289 -8.03 -38.07 -11.51
N GLU A 290 -9.20 -37.44 -11.35
CA GLU A 290 -10.36 -37.73 -12.21
C GLU A 290 -10.17 -37.11 -13.59
N PHE A 291 -9.61 -35.91 -13.70
CA PHE A 291 -9.24 -35.32 -14.99
C PHE A 291 -8.27 -36.21 -15.78
N ASN A 292 -7.26 -36.77 -15.10
CA ASN A 292 -6.31 -37.67 -15.75
C ASN A 292 -6.99 -38.97 -16.22
N LYS A 293 -7.97 -39.50 -15.48
CA LYS A 293 -8.78 -40.64 -15.93
C LYS A 293 -9.62 -40.27 -17.15
N VAL A 294 -10.32 -39.14 -17.12
CA VAL A 294 -11.12 -38.64 -18.26
C VAL A 294 -10.27 -38.54 -19.52
N LYS A 295 -9.08 -37.98 -19.40
CA LYS A 295 -8.13 -37.86 -20.52
C LYS A 295 -7.68 -39.23 -21.04
N ASN A 296 -7.20 -40.11 -20.16
CA ASN A 296 -6.71 -41.43 -20.54
C ASN A 296 -7.83 -42.34 -21.10
N ASP A 297 -9.04 -42.27 -20.54
CA ASP A 297 -10.19 -43.08 -20.97
C ASP A 297 -10.77 -42.60 -22.31
N ARG A 298 -10.58 -41.31 -22.66
CA ARG A 298 -10.87 -40.79 -24.01
C ARG A 298 -9.90 -41.30 -25.06
N GLU A 299 -8.62 -41.41 -24.74
CA GLU A 299 -7.61 -41.99 -25.64
C GLU A 299 -7.93 -43.46 -26.00
N VAL A 300 -8.75 -44.15 -25.18
CA VAL A 300 -9.17 -45.55 -25.36
C VAL A 300 -10.68 -45.67 -25.73
N HIS A 301 -11.37 -44.57 -26.08
CA HIS A 301 -12.80 -44.53 -26.46
C HIS A 301 -13.81 -45.07 -25.43
N ASN A 302 -13.42 -45.25 -24.17
CA ASN A 302 -14.31 -45.77 -23.12
C ASN A 302 -15.16 -44.69 -22.44
N MET A 303 -14.83 -43.41 -22.65
CA MET A 303 -15.48 -42.27 -21.97
C MET A 303 -16.67 -41.68 -22.76
N ASP A 304 -16.78 -41.96 -24.06
CA ASP A 304 -17.76 -41.34 -24.96
C ASP A 304 -19.22 -41.61 -24.51
N SER A 305 -19.51 -42.83 -24.06
CA SER A 305 -20.84 -43.19 -23.58
C SER A 305 -21.25 -42.44 -22.30
N LYS A 306 -20.33 -42.27 -21.36
CA LYS A 306 -20.57 -41.55 -20.09
C LYS A 306 -20.77 -40.06 -20.33
N GLU A 307 -19.96 -39.49 -21.20
CA GLU A 307 -20.06 -38.10 -21.61
C GLU A 307 -21.38 -37.80 -22.32
N VAL A 308 -21.75 -38.60 -23.32
CA VAL A 308 -23.02 -38.45 -24.04
C VAL A 308 -24.20 -38.55 -23.08
N ASN A 309 -24.15 -39.48 -22.13
CA ASN A 309 -25.21 -39.63 -21.12
C ASN A 309 -25.31 -38.41 -20.20
N LEU A 310 -24.17 -37.86 -19.77
CA LEU A 310 -24.14 -36.62 -18.97
C LEU A 310 -24.72 -35.44 -19.77
N LEU A 311 -24.32 -35.25 -21.01
CA LEU A 311 -24.82 -34.17 -21.86
C LEU A 311 -26.32 -34.28 -22.12
N LYS A 312 -26.82 -35.49 -22.44
CA LYS A 312 -28.27 -35.72 -22.59
C LYS A 312 -29.04 -35.36 -21.32
N ARG A 313 -28.54 -35.77 -20.15
CA ARG A 313 -29.14 -35.44 -18.85
C ARG A 313 -29.16 -33.93 -18.61
N LEU A 314 -28.07 -33.21 -18.93
CA LEU A 314 -28.02 -31.75 -18.80
C LEU A 314 -29.01 -31.06 -19.75
N ILE A 315 -29.10 -31.52 -21.01
CA ILE A 315 -30.06 -31.00 -21.99
C ILE A 315 -31.50 -31.16 -21.50
N THR A 316 -31.85 -32.33 -20.96
CA THR A 316 -33.17 -32.55 -20.36
C THR A 316 -33.47 -31.56 -19.24
N LEU A 317 -32.56 -31.37 -18.30
CA LEU A 317 -32.73 -30.43 -17.18
C LEU A 317 -32.88 -28.97 -17.67
N PHE A 318 -32.12 -28.56 -18.69
CA PHE A 318 -32.26 -27.22 -19.25
C PHE A 318 -33.59 -27.03 -19.98
N ASN A 319 -34.06 -28.04 -20.72
CA ASN A 319 -35.36 -27.98 -21.39
C ASN A 319 -36.52 -27.90 -20.38
N GLU A 320 -36.46 -28.67 -19.29
CA GLU A 320 -37.43 -28.57 -18.19
C GLU A 320 -37.45 -27.15 -17.61
N ARG A 321 -36.27 -26.55 -17.38
CA ARG A 321 -36.17 -25.18 -16.86
C ARG A 321 -36.70 -24.13 -17.85
N ILE A 322 -36.48 -24.32 -19.14
CA ILE A 322 -37.05 -23.44 -20.18
C ILE A 322 -38.57 -23.49 -20.13
N GLN A 323 -39.16 -24.69 -20.08
CA GLN A 323 -40.60 -24.87 -19.97
C GLN A 323 -41.19 -24.20 -18.72
N GLU A 324 -40.50 -24.28 -17.57
CA GLU A 324 -40.90 -23.58 -16.34
C GLU A 324 -40.87 -22.05 -16.44
N ILE A 325 -39.97 -21.50 -17.25
CA ILE A 325 -39.83 -20.05 -17.44
C ILE A 325 -40.85 -19.52 -18.46
N GLU A 326 -41.19 -20.34 -19.46
CA GLU A 326 -42.15 -20.00 -20.51
C GLU A 326 -43.62 -20.24 -20.13
N ALA A 327 -43.87 -21.04 -19.07
CA ALA A 327 -45.19 -21.29 -18.48
C ALA A 327 -45.64 -20.16 -17.53
#